data_AF-A0A530GWU2-F1
#
_entry.id   AF-A0A530GWU2-F1
#
_cell.length_a   1.000
_cell.length_b   1.000
_cell.length_c   1.000
_cell.angle_alpha   90.00
_cell.angle_beta   90.00
_cell.angle_gamma   90.00
#
_symmetry.space_group_name_H-M   'P 1'
#
loop_
_entity.id
_entity.type
_entity.pdbx_description
1 polymer ?
#
loop_
_entity_poly.entity_id
_entity_poly.type
_entity_poly.pdbx_seq_one_letter_code
_entity_poly.pdbx_strand_id
1 'polypeptide(L)'
;ESLEELPDDRRQLRPLRQRLADRLDGMRRAVATIKAQPEMASIRTINLAVLAGEIRKLATAIHTEAASPKSDVIADWAARLEATCEAHVHDSHNDEHWFRLGRPIVEIGFQGALMSWSGSMFEYLMPPLVMKEPQGSILNQTSKLIIKRQIQYARSKNVPWGISEAAYNARDRELTYQYTNFGVPGLGLKRGLGQNTVIAPYATILAAQFSPREAVQNLQRLRSIGALGRHGFYDAVDFTPQRVPEGTDHAVVQNYMAHHSG
;
A
#
# COMPACT_ATOMS: atom_id res chain seq x y z
N GLU A 1 -23.63 -19.68 -7.47
CA GLU A 1 -24.60 -20.35 -8.34
C GLU A 1 -24.34 -20.02 -9.80
N SER A 2 -24.57 -18.81 -10.31
CA SER A 2 -24.37 -18.51 -11.75
C SER A 2 -22.93 -18.63 -12.29
N LEU A 3 -21.91 -18.51 -11.42
CA LEU A 3 -20.50 -18.56 -11.83
C LEU A 3 -20.01 -19.98 -12.13
N GLU A 4 -20.62 -21.00 -11.53
CA GLU A 4 -20.31 -22.42 -11.81
C GLU A 4 -20.92 -22.87 -13.13
N GLU A 5 -22.02 -22.23 -13.54
CA GLU A 5 -22.75 -22.52 -14.76
C GLU A 5 -22.20 -21.84 -16.03
N LEU A 6 -21.12 -21.07 -15.91
CA LEU A 6 -20.41 -20.53 -17.07
C LEU A 6 -19.53 -21.62 -17.71
N PRO A 7 -19.60 -21.80 -19.04
CA PRO A 7 -18.77 -22.78 -19.74
C PRO A 7 -17.28 -22.54 -19.46
N ASP A 8 -16.53 -23.61 -19.18
CA ASP A 8 -15.11 -23.56 -18.83
C ASP A 8 -14.18 -23.78 -20.04
N ASP A 9 -14.68 -23.41 -21.20
CA ASP A 9 -14.21 -23.90 -22.49
C ASP A 9 -13.00 -23.10 -22.99
N ARG A 10 -12.72 -21.95 -22.39
CA ARG A 10 -11.64 -21.03 -22.77
C ARG A 10 -10.59 -20.95 -21.66
N ARG A 11 -9.35 -21.31 -22.00
CA ARG A 11 -8.17 -21.27 -21.11
C ARG A 11 -7.96 -19.92 -20.43
N GLN A 12 -8.41 -18.82 -21.06
CA GLN A 12 -8.29 -17.45 -20.55
C GLN A 12 -9.33 -17.09 -19.46
N LEU A 13 -10.46 -17.82 -19.39
CA LEU A 13 -11.52 -17.56 -18.39
C LEU A 13 -11.20 -18.15 -17.01
N ARG A 14 -10.48 -19.28 -16.96
CA ARG A 14 -10.15 -19.99 -15.70
C ARG A 14 -9.49 -19.10 -14.64
N PRO A 15 -8.42 -18.33 -14.96
CA PRO A 15 -7.77 -17.46 -13.98
C PRO A 15 -8.69 -16.33 -13.49
N LEU A 16 -9.53 -15.79 -14.39
CA LEU A 16 -10.49 -14.73 -14.03
C LEU A 16 -11.59 -15.26 -13.09
N ARG A 17 -12.12 -16.45 -13.38
CA ARG A 17 -13.11 -17.14 -12.52
C ARG A 17 -12.55 -17.41 -11.13
N GLN A 18 -11.33 -17.94 -11.03
CA GLN A 18 -10.69 -18.18 -9.74
C GLN A 18 -10.51 -16.89 -8.95
N ARG A 19 -10.01 -15.82 -9.59
CA ARG A 19 -9.84 -14.52 -8.93
C ARG A 19 -11.18 -13.93 -8.47
N LEU A 20 -12.24 -14.09 -9.26
CA LEU A 20 -13.58 -13.63 -8.89
C LEU A 20 -14.13 -14.44 -7.70
N ALA A 21 -13.95 -15.77 -7.68
CA ALA A 21 -14.31 -16.61 -6.55
C ALA A 21 -13.58 -16.19 -5.26
N ASP A 22 -12.26 -16.01 -5.33
CA ASP A 22 -11.45 -15.56 -4.19
C ASP A 22 -11.92 -14.20 -3.65
N ARG A 23 -12.33 -13.28 -4.54
CA ARG A 23 -12.86 -11.96 -4.18
C ARG A 23 -14.25 -12.05 -3.55
N LEU A 24 -15.13 -12.93 -4.04
CA LEU A 24 -16.43 -13.19 -3.43
C LEU A 24 -16.30 -13.77 -2.02
N ASP A 25 -15.34 -14.67 -1.78
CA ASP A 25 -15.06 -15.19 -0.44
C ASP A 25 -14.42 -14.13 0.47
N GLY A 26 -13.59 -13.24 -0.09
CA GLY A 26 -13.13 -12.04 0.59
C GLY A 26 -14.29 -11.14 1.06
N MET A 27 -15.24 -10.86 0.16
CA MET A 27 -16.44 -10.08 0.44
C MET A 27 -17.30 -10.71 1.55
N ARG A 28 -17.57 -12.02 1.47
CA ARG A 28 -18.33 -12.75 2.51
C ARG A 28 -17.68 -12.63 3.89
N ARG A 29 -16.36 -12.80 3.98
CA ARG A 29 -15.60 -12.64 5.24
C ARG A 29 -15.66 -11.20 5.74
N ALA A 30 -15.53 -10.21 4.86
CA ALA A 30 -15.63 -8.80 5.24
C ALA A 30 -17.00 -8.47 5.83
N VAL A 31 -18.09 -8.91 5.18
CA VAL A 31 -19.47 -8.74 5.67
C VAL A 31 -19.68 -9.44 7.01
N ALA A 32 -19.22 -10.69 7.16
CA ALA A 32 -19.32 -11.42 8.43
C ALA A 32 -18.59 -10.70 9.56
N THR A 33 -17.44 -10.10 9.28
CA THR A 33 -16.66 -9.37 10.29
C THR A 33 -17.36 -8.06 10.70
N ILE A 34 -18.01 -7.36 9.77
CA ILE A 34 -18.82 -6.17 10.09
C ILE A 34 -19.97 -6.52 11.02
N LYS A 35 -20.66 -7.63 10.73
CA LYS A 35 -21.75 -8.12 11.58
C LYS A 35 -21.28 -8.48 13.00
N ALA A 36 -20.05 -9.00 13.12
CA ALA A 36 -19.47 -9.38 14.41
C ALA A 36 -18.88 -8.20 15.20
N GLN A 37 -18.53 -7.09 14.53
CA GLN A 37 -17.90 -5.90 15.13
C GLN A 37 -18.58 -4.63 14.60
N PRO A 38 -19.84 -4.36 14.98
CA PRO A 38 -20.62 -3.25 14.45
C PRO A 38 -20.03 -1.88 14.81
N GLU A 39 -19.26 -1.76 15.90
CA GLU A 39 -18.55 -0.53 16.25
C GLU A 39 -17.51 -0.09 15.20
N MET A 40 -17.05 -1.01 14.35
CA MET A 40 -16.09 -0.74 13.26
C MET A 40 -16.76 -0.62 11.89
N ALA A 41 -18.09 -0.61 11.82
CA ALA A 41 -18.84 -0.74 10.56
C ALA A 41 -18.58 0.40 9.57
N SER A 42 -18.43 1.65 10.04
CA SER A 42 -18.25 2.84 9.19
C SER A 42 -16.92 2.88 8.42
N ILE A 43 -15.87 2.23 8.91
CA ILE A 43 -14.58 2.10 8.18
C ILE A 43 -14.61 0.86 7.28
N ARG A 44 -15.28 -0.20 7.74
CA ARG A 44 -15.36 -1.46 7.03
C ARG A 44 -16.30 -1.38 5.81
N THR A 45 -17.27 -0.47 5.79
CA THR A 45 -18.06 -0.13 4.59
C THR A 45 -17.18 0.36 3.44
N ILE A 46 -16.13 1.15 3.69
CA ILE A 46 -15.16 1.57 2.66
C ILE A 46 -14.46 0.34 2.05
N ASN A 47 -14.05 -0.62 2.87
CA ASN A 47 -13.43 -1.86 2.37
C ASN A 47 -14.41 -2.70 1.55
N LEU A 48 -15.71 -2.69 1.88
CA LEU A 48 -16.72 -3.36 1.06
C LEU A 48 -16.82 -2.69 -0.32
N ALA A 49 -16.83 -1.35 -0.39
CA ALA A 49 -16.86 -0.65 -1.68
C ALA A 49 -15.64 -0.99 -2.55
N VAL A 50 -14.44 -1.01 -1.96
CA VAL A 50 -13.21 -1.43 -2.66
C VAL A 50 -13.31 -2.87 -3.18
N LEU A 51 -13.76 -3.81 -2.35
CA LEU A 51 -13.93 -5.21 -2.77
C LEU A 51 -15.00 -5.37 -3.86
N ALA A 52 -16.08 -4.60 -3.77
CA ALA A 52 -17.17 -4.63 -4.74
C ALA A 52 -16.72 -4.11 -6.11
N GLY A 53 -15.92 -3.04 -6.15
CA GLY A 53 -15.35 -2.53 -7.40
C GLY A 53 -14.41 -3.53 -8.09
N GLU A 54 -13.60 -4.28 -7.34
CA GLU A 54 -12.78 -5.36 -7.91
C GLU A 54 -13.63 -6.52 -8.46
N ILE A 55 -14.69 -6.91 -7.74
CA ILE A 55 -15.66 -7.91 -8.21
C ILE A 55 -16.29 -7.44 -9.52
N ARG A 56 -16.67 -6.15 -9.61
CA ARG A 56 -17.21 -5.54 -10.85
C ARG A 56 -16.21 -5.59 -12.00
N LYS A 57 -14.96 -5.15 -11.80
CA LYS A 57 -13.93 -5.19 -12.85
C LYS A 57 -13.71 -6.60 -13.38
N LEU A 58 -13.62 -7.60 -12.49
CA LEU A 58 -13.45 -9.00 -12.86
C LEU A 58 -14.68 -9.57 -13.58
N ALA A 59 -15.88 -9.25 -13.10
CA ALA A 59 -17.14 -9.67 -13.73
C ALA A 59 -17.28 -9.09 -15.15
N THR A 60 -16.96 -7.80 -15.34
CA THR A 60 -16.95 -7.15 -16.65
C THR A 60 -15.92 -7.79 -17.58
N ALA A 61 -14.70 -8.08 -17.09
CA ALA A 61 -13.69 -8.77 -17.90
C ALA A 61 -14.16 -10.16 -18.34
N ILE A 62 -14.80 -10.92 -17.44
CA ILE A 62 -15.39 -12.23 -17.79
C ILE A 62 -16.51 -12.07 -18.82
N HIS A 63 -17.37 -11.05 -18.70
CA HIS A 63 -18.41 -10.78 -19.68
C HIS A 63 -17.85 -10.43 -21.05
N THR A 64 -16.82 -9.59 -21.13
CA THR A 64 -16.14 -9.26 -22.40
C THR A 64 -15.59 -10.51 -23.08
N GLU A 65 -15.04 -11.45 -22.31
CA GLU A 65 -14.44 -12.67 -22.84
C GLU A 65 -15.45 -13.79 -23.15
N ALA A 66 -16.54 -13.90 -22.38
CA ALA A 66 -17.54 -14.95 -22.54
C ALA A 66 -18.70 -14.55 -23.46
N ALA A 67 -19.05 -13.26 -23.51
CA ALA A 67 -20.14 -12.67 -24.29
C ALA A 67 -21.45 -13.47 -24.22
N SER A 68 -21.84 -13.91 -23.02
CA SER A 68 -23.01 -14.76 -22.80
C SER A 68 -24.08 -14.07 -21.92
N PRO A 69 -25.37 -14.47 -22.04
CA PRO A 69 -26.41 -13.98 -21.14
C PRO A 69 -26.11 -14.25 -19.66
N LYS A 70 -25.46 -15.37 -19.34
CA LYS A 70 -25.07 -15.70 -17.96
C LYS A 70 -23.97 -14.78 -17.43
N SER A 71 -23.00 -14.44 -18.27
CA SER A 71 -21.93 -13.51 -17.87
C SER A 71 -22.44 -12.07 -17.74
N ASP A 72 -23.47 -11.70 -18.51
CA ASP A 72 -24.19 -10.43 -18.37
C ASP A 72 -24.87 -10.30 -17.00
N VAL A 73 -25.59 -11.34 -16.57
CA VAL A 73 -26.20 -11.40 -15.23
C VAL A 73 -25.15 -11.25 -14.13
N ILE A 74 -23.99 -11.89 -14.24
CA ILE A 74 -22.90 -11.75 -13.26
C ILE A 74 -22.36 -10.32 -13.23
N ALA A 75 -22.21 -9.67 -14.39
CA ALA A 75 -21.77 -8.28 -14.49
C ALA A 75 -22.81 -7.32 -13.87
N ASP A 76 -24.10 -7.52 -14.11
CA ASP A 76 -25.18 -6.70 -13.52
C ASP A 76 -25.24 -6.84 -11.99
N TRP A 77 -25.18 -8.06 -11.47
CA TRP A 77 -25.12 -8.30 -10.02
C TRP A 77 -23.90 -7.62 -9.37
N ALA A 78 -22.74 -7.70 -10.02
CA ALA A 78 -21.55 -7.02 -9.52
C ALA A 78 -21.71 -5.49 -9.54
N ALA A 79 -22.41 -4.92 -10.53
CA ALA A 79 -22.70 -3.49 -10.60
C ALA A 79 -23.58 -3.04 -9.44
N ARG A 80 -24.65 -3.80 -9.16
CA ARG A 80 -25.57 -3.52 -8.05
C ARG A 80 -24.88 -3.64 -6.70
N LEU A 81 -24.00 -4.63 -6.55
CA LEU A 81 -23.20 -4.81 -5.32
C LEU A 81 -22.29 -3.59 -5.07
N GLU A 82 -21.58 -3.12 -6.10
CA GLU A 82 -20.75 -1.92 -6.04
C GLU A 82 -21.58 -0.69 -5.66
N ALA A 83 -22.66 -0.42 -6.40
CA ALA A 83 -23.54 0.71 -6.12
C ALA A 83 -24.13 0.68 -4.69
N THR A 84 -24.48 -0.50 -4.19
CA THR A 84 -24.99 -0.67 -2.81
C THR A 84 -23.90 -0.37 -1.78
N CYS A 85 -22.68 -0.85 -2.01
CA CYS A 85 -21.56 -0.58 -1.11
C CYS A 85 -21.15 0.89 -1.13
N GLU A 86 -21.13 1.53 -2.29
CA GLU A 86 -20.89 2.98 -2.42
C GLU A 86 -21.95 3.82 -1.74
N ALA A 87 -23.23 3.46 -1.90
CA ALA A 87 -24.33 4.11 -1.19
C ALA A 87 -24.16 4.00 0.34
N HIS A 88 -23.80 2.83 0.85
CA HIS A 88 -23.52 2.66 2.28
C HIS A 88 -22.30 3.43 2.77
N VAL A 89 -21.25 3.57 1.95
CA VAL A 89 -20.12 4.46 2.25
C VAL A 89 -20.60 5.91 2.33
N HIS A 90 -21.43 6.35 1.39
CA HIS A 90 -21.99 7.70 1.41
C HIS A 90 -22.86 7.93 2.66
N ASP A 91 -23.74 6.98 3.01
CA ASP A 91 -24.66 7.10 4.15
C ASP A 91 -23.93 7.04 5.51
N SER A 92 -22.86 6.25 5.61
CA SER A 92 -22.06 6.11 6.84
C SER A 92 -21.11 7.28 7.10
N HIS A 93 -20.97 8.21 6.15
CA HIS A 93 -20.12 9.38 6.26
C HIS A 93 -20.95 10.67 6.12
N ASN A 94 -21.69 11.00 7.18
CA ASN A 94 -22.43 12.27 7.28
C ASN A 94 -21.54 13.49 7.62
N ASP A 95 -20.23 13.43 7.30
CA ASP A 95 -19.31 14.57 7.36
C ASP A 95 -18.81 14.85 5.93
N GLU A 96 -19.52 15.73 5.21
CA GLU A 96 -19.23 16.19 3.84
C GLU A 96 -17.78 16.68 3.61
N HIS A 97 -16.99 16.87 4.67
CA HIS A 97 -15.68 17.50 4.62
C HIS A 97 -14.53 16.56 4.23
N TRP A 98 -14.59 15.26 4.56
CA TRP A 98 -13.42 14.38 4.37
C TRP A 98 -13.18 14.00 2.90
N PHE A 99 -14.24 13.77 2.12
CA PHE A 99 -14.10 13.52 0.68
C PHE A 99 -13.78 14.79 -0.12
N ARG A 100 -14.10 15.99 0.41
CA ARG A 100 -13.62 17.26 -0.16
C ARG A 100 -12.10 17.44 -0.03
N LEU A 101 -11.44 16.71 0.87
CA LEU A 101 -9.97 16.70 0.98
C LEU A 101 -9.28 15.90 -0.13
N GLY A 102 -10.03 15.25 -1.02
CA GLY A 102 -9.52 14.75 -2.30
C GLY A 102 -8.39 13.72 -2.20
N ARG A 103 -8.33 12.92 -1.12
CA ARG A 103 -7.35 11.83 -1.00
C ARG A 103 -7.90 10.55 -1.64
N PRO A 104 -7.47 10.18 -2.86
CA PRO A 104 -7.97 8.97 -3.51
C PRO A 104 -7.56 7.72 -2.72
N ILE A 105 -8.44 6.73 -2.71
CA ILE A 105 -8.19 5.42 -2.09
C ILE A 105 -7.50 4.51 -3.10
N VAL A 106 -6.45 3.82 -2.68
CA VAL A 106 -5.81 2.75 -3.45
C VAL A 106 -6.05 1.40 -2.79
N GLU A 107 -6.12 0.38 -3.62
CA GLU A 107 -6.31 -1.00 -3.19
C GLU A 107 -4.96 -1.63 -2.84
N ILE A 108 -4.86 -2.20 -1.63
CA ILE A 108 -3.72 -3.00 -1.20
C ILE A 108 -4.24 -4.39 -0.83
N GLY A 109 -4.24 -5.30 -1.82
CA GLY A 109 -4.77 -6.65 -1.65
C GLY A 109 -6.30 -6.69 -1.67
N PHE A 110 -6.91 -6.81 -0.49
CA PHE A 110 -8.37 -6.88 -0.28
C PHE A 110 -8.90 -5.69 0.55
N GLN A 111 -8.06 -4.68 0.79
CA GLN A 111 -8.36 -3.55 1.69
C GLN A 111 -8.00 -2.23 1.01
N GLY A 112 -8.75 -1.17 1.31
CA GLY A 112 -8.46 0.19 0.88
C GLY A 112 -7.45 0.88 1.78
N ALA A 113 -6.53 1.64 1.20
CA ALA A 113 -5.61 2.53 1.89
C ALA A 113 -5.68 3.92 1.23
N LEU A 114 -5.54 4.99 2.01
CA LEU A 114 -5.47 6.33 1.43
C LEU A 114 -4.14 6.50 0.68
N MET A 115 -4.17 7.13 -0.49
CA MET A 115 -2.94 7.53 -1.18
C MET A 115 -2.35 8.81 -0.59
N SER A 116 -1.04 8.92 -0.75
CA SER A 116 -0.23 10.09 -0.44
C SER A 116 0.28 10.72 -1.75
N TRP A 117 0.96 11.85 -1.67
CA TRP A 117 1.47 12.50 -2.88
C TRP A 117 2.66 11.74 -3.44
N SER A 118 3.68 11.49 -2.62
CA SER A 118 4.92 10.85 -3.06
C SER A 118 4.98 9.34 -2.78
N GLY A 119 4.09 8.78 -1.97
CA GLY A 119 4.20 7.37 -1.54
C GLY A 119 5.29 7.12 -0.51
N SER A 120 5.82 8.19 0.10
CA SER A 120 6.78 8.16 1.19
C SER A 120 6.16 7.61 2.47
N MET A 121 6.94 6.86 3.27
CA MET A 121 6.47 6.33 4.54
C MET A 121 6.21 7.42 5.59
N PHE A 122 6.99 8.50 5.58
CA PHE A 122 6.80 9.65 6.46
C PHE A 122 5.40 10.26 6.35
N GLU A 123 4.89 10.42 5.12
CA GLU A 123 3.56 11.02 4.85
C GLU A 123 2.43 10.25 5.58
N TYR A 124 2.65 8.98 5.89
CA TYR A 124 1.70 8.12 6.58
C TYR A 124 1.98 7.97 8.08
N LEU A 125 3.25 7.91 8.49
CA LEU A 125 3.62 7.47 9.83
C LEU A 125 4.00 8.61 10.79
N MET A 126 4.18 9.83 10.29
CA MET A 126 4.38 11.00 11.14
C MET A 126 3.14 11.47 11.89
N PRO A 127 1.94 11.59 11.26
CA PRO A 127 0.77 12.07 11.99
C PRO A 127 0.47 11.30 13.29
N PRO A 128 0.53 9.94 13.31
CA PRO A 128 0.31 9.16 14.54
C PRO A 128 1.24 9.47 15.72
N LEU A 129 2.40 10.11 15.49
CA LEU A 129 3.30 10.50 16.59
C LEU A 129 2.73 11.63 17.45
N VAL A 130 1.94 12.51 16.83
CA VAL A 130 1.39 13.71 17.49
C VAL A 130 -0.13 13.64 17.67
N MET A 131 -0.82 12.80 16.90
CA MET A 131 -2.27 12.61 16.99
C MET A 131 -2.62 11.15 17.29
N LYS A 132 -3.55 10.94 18.24
CA LYS A 132 -4.08 9.60 18.51
C LYS A 132 -5.08 9.22 17.42
N GLU A 133 -4.70 8.29 16.57
CA GLU A 133 -5.62 7.66 15.63
C GLU A 133 -6.42 6.54 16.30
N PRO A 134 -7.77 6.54 16.23
CA PRO A 134 -8.57 5.46 16.77
C PRO A 134 -8.19 4.11 16.14
N GLN A 135 -8.06 3.07 16.96
CA GLN A 135 -7.76 1.73 16.48
C GLN A 135 -8.85 1.26 15.51
N GLY A 136 -8.42 0.75 14.36
CA GLY A 136 -9.34 0.29 13.31
C GLY A 136 -9.95 1.40 12.46
N SER A 137 -9.60 2.67 12.68
CA SER A 137 -9.88 3.77 11.74
C SER A 137 -9.24 3.53 10.37
N ILE A 138 -9.74 4.20 9.33
CA ILE A 138 -9.18 4.14 7.99
C ILE A 138 -7.72 4.61 7.95
N LEU A 139 -7.37 5.58 8.82
CA LEU A 139 -6.00 6.06 9.00
C LEU A 139 -5.10 4.97 9.61
N ASN A 140 -5.55 4.36 10.71
CA ASN A 140 -4.82 3.25 11.34
C ASN A 140 -4.66 2.04 10.38
N GLN A 141 -5.70 1.74 9.60
CA GLN A 141 -5.66 0.70 8.58
C GLN A 141 -4.67 1.05 7.48
N THR A 142 -4.70 2.29 6.98
CA THR A 142 -3.79 2.80 5.96
C THR A 142 -2.35 2.64 6.42
N SER A 143 -1.98 3.14 7.61
CA SER A 143 -0.63 3.02 8.17
C SER A 143 -0.11 1.58 8.17
N LYS A 144 -0.93 0.63 8.62
CA LYS A 144 -0.57 -0.80 8.62
C LYS A 144 -0.43 -1.39 7.20
N LEU A 145 -1.31 -1.02 6.27
CA LEU A 145 -1.27 -1.50 4.90
C LEU A 145 -0.07 -0.97 4.12
N ILE A 146 0.29 0.29 4.34
CA ILE A 146 1.47 0.93 3.74
C ILE A 146 2.74 0.20 4.18
N ILE A 147 2.89 -0.10 5.47
CA ILE A 147 4.04 -0.86 5.98
C ILE A 147 4.12 -2.24 5.31
N LYS A 148 2.99 -2.96 5.21
CA LYS A 148 2.94 -4.25 4.50
C LYS A 148 3.36 -4.12 3.04
N ARG A 149 2.87 -3.11 2.33
CA ARG A 149 3.21 -2.87 0.93
C ARG A 149 4.69 -2.54 0.73
N GLN A 150 5.26 -1.76 1.64
CA GLN A 150 6.69 -1.44 1.67
C GLN A 150 7.56 -2.68 1.88
N ILE A 151 7.21 -3.54 2.84
CA ILE A 151 7.88 -4.82 3.07
C ILE A 151 7.81 -5.71 1.81
N GLN A 152 6.63 -5.83 1.19
CA GLN A 152 6.44 -6.64 -0.03
C GLN A 152 7.27 -6.11 -1.20
N TYR A 153 7.27 -4.79 -1.40
CA TYR A 153 8.04 -4.17 -2.48
C TYR A 153 9.54 -4.38 -2.28
N ALA A 154 10.07 -4.13 -1.07
CA ALA A 154 11.47 -4.36 -0.75
C ALA A 154 11.89 -5.82 -0.91
N ARG A 155 11.02 -6.78 -0.52
CA ARG A 155 11.25 -8.22 -0.75
C ARG A 155 11.37 -8.56 -2.23
N SER A 156 10.52 -7.98 -3.10
CA SER A 156 10.60 -8.20 -4.56
C SER A 156 11.91 -7.72 -5.18
N LYS A 157 12.60 -6.77 -4.53
CA LYS A 157 13.91 -6.26 -4.92
C LYS A 157 15.07 -6.87 -4.12
N ASN A 158 14.79 -7.77 -3.19
CA ASN A 158 15.74 -8.33 -2.25
C ASN A 158 16.55 -7.29 -1.44
N VAL A 159 15.92 -6.17 -1.05
CA VAL A 159 16.55 -5.10 -0.23
C VAL A 159 15.83 -4.93 1.12
N PRO A 160 16.41 -4.24 2.12
CA PRO A 160 15.68 -3.80 3.30
C PRO A 160 14.52 -2.87 2.93
N TRP A 161 13.52 -2.72 3.79
CA TRP A 161 12.38 -1.81 3.55
C TRP A 161 12.53 -0.48 4.30
N GLY A 162 11.68 0.51 3.96
CA GLY A 162 11.74 1.85 4.55
C GLY A 162 11.95 2.95 3.51
N ILE A 163 11.26 2.90 2.37
CA ILE A 163 11.38 3.96 1.35
C ILE A 163 10.61 5.19 1.82
N SER A 164 11.30 6.32 1.89
CA SER A 164 10.81 7.60 2.38
C SER A 164 11.65 8.73 1.79
N GLU A 165 11.32 10.00 2.02
CA GLU A 165 12.25 11.09 1.68
C GLU A 165 13.59 10.93 2.42
N ALA A 166 14.69 11.15 1.70
CA ALA A 166 16.02 10.97 2.25
C ALA A 166 17.09 11.58 1.33
N ALA A 167 18.30 11.70 1.86
CA ALA A 167 19.49 11.85 1.05
C ALA A 167 19.78 10.56 0.25
N TYR A 168 20.50 10.69 -0.86
CA TYR A 168 20.84 9.58 -1.74
C TYR A 168 22.25 9.74 -2.32
N ASN A 169 22.78 8.68 -2.96
CA ASN A 169 24.17 8.66 -3.42
C ASN A 169 24.38 9.42 -4.75
N ALA A 170 23.94 10.67 -4.79
CA ALA A 170 24.40 11.67 -5.74
C ALA A 170 24.94 12.85 -4.94
N ARG A 171 25.96 13.51 -5.50
CA ARG A 171 26.61 14.65 -4.84
C ARG A 171 26.70 15.83 -5.79
N ASP A 172 26.63 17.03 -5.24
CA ASP A 172 26.93 18.26 -5.99
C ASP A 172 28.45 18.49 -6.07
N ARG A 173 28.85 19.65 -6.62
CA ARG A 173 30.25 20.05 -6.77
C ARG A 173 30.97 20.22 -5.43
N GLU A 174 30.22 20.44 -4.34
CA GLU A 174 30.75 20.59 -2.98
C GLU A 174 30.78 19.24 -2.24
N LEU A 175 30.49 18.14 -2.95
CA LEU A 175 30.40 16.78 -2.42
C LEU A 175 29.26 16.58 -1.40
N THR A 176 28.26 17.46 -1.40
CA THR A 176 27.08 17.33 -0.54
C THR A 176 26.09 16.34 -1.13
N TYR A 177 25.65 15.37 -0.32
CA TYR A 177 24.61 14.43 -0.74
C TYR A 177 23.32 15.16 -1.09
N GLN A 178 22.72 14.78 -2.22
CA GLN A 178 21.47 15.34 -2.67
C GLN A 178 20.28 14.70 -1.95
N TYR A 179 19.19 15.44 -1.82
CA TYR A 179 18.01 15.05 -1.06
C TYR A 179 16.76 15.13 -1.91
N THR A 180 15.87 14.14 -1.80
CA THR A 180 14.57 14.18 -2.48
C THR A 180 13.56 13.23 -1.84
N ASN A 181 12.33 13.27 -2.35
CA ASN A 181 11.25 12.39 -1.89
C ASN A 181 11.24 11.10 -2.71
N PHE A 182 11.32 9.97 -2.01
CA PHE A 182 11.14 8.63 -2.57
C PHE A 182 9.84 8.01 -2.08
N GLY A 183 9.32 7.05 -2.85
CA GLY A 183 8.12 6.34 -2.46
C GLY A 183 7.97 5.01 -3.19
N VAL A 184 7.01 4.22 -2.74
CA VAL A 184 6.72 2.92 -3.36
C VAL A 184 5.70 3.10 -4.49
N PRO A 185 5.94 2.53 -5.68
CA PRO A 185 4.96 2.50 -6.76
C PRO A 185 3.60 1.95 -6.31
N GLY A 186 2.54 2.70 -6.63
CA GLY A 186 1.17 2.40 -6.23
C GLY A 186 0.76 2.93 -4.86
N LEU A 187 1.65 3.64 -4.14
CA LEU A 187 1.31 4.33 -2.88
C LEU A 187 1.30 5.86 -3.01
N GLY A 188 1.69 6.38 -4.18
CA GLY A 188 1.78 7.81 -4.45
C GLY A 188 1.19 8.16 -5.81
N LEU A 189 0.67 9.38 -5.93
CA LEU A 189 0.19 9.95 -7.19
C LEU A 189 1.34 10.30 -8.15
N LYS A 190 2.53 10.58 -7.62
CA LYS A 190 3.72 10.93 -8.40
C LYS A 190 4.14 9.78 -9.33
N ARG A 191 4.40 10.09 -10.61
CA ARG A 191 4.96 9.14 -11.58
C ARG A 191 6.47 8.91 -11.33
N GLY A 192 6.99 7.75 -11.73
CA GLY A 192 8.43 7.47 -11.71
C GLY A 192 9.00 7.00 -10.36
N LEU A 193 8.15 6.77 -9.34
CA LEU A 193 8.58 6.33 -8.00
C LEU A 193 9.40 5.02 -8.00
N GLY A 194 9.25 4.17 -9.02
CA GLY A 194 9.96 2.88 -9.10
C GLY A 194 11.41 2.96 -9.55
N GLN A 195 11.86 4.11 -10.07
CA GLN A 195 13.17 4.30 -10.68
C GLN A 195 14.31 4.33 -9.66
N ASN A 196 14.02 4.68 -8.42
CA ASN A 196 15.00 4.80 -7.34
C ASN A 196 14.69 3.79 -6.24
N THR A 197 15.73 3.22 -5.65
CA THR A 197 15.59 2.31 -4.50
C THR A 197 16.48 2.82 -3.38
N VAL A 198 15.97 3.79 -2.63
CA VAL A 198 16.67 4.40 -1.49
C VAL A 198 15.92 4.03 -0.23
N ILE A 199 16.62 3.40 0.71
CA ILE A 199 16.05 2.92 1.96
C ILE A 199 16.50 3.85 3.09
N ALA A 200 15.55 4.45 3.79
CA ALA A 200 15.78 5.34 4.91
C ALA A 200 15.51 4.60 6.23
N PRO A 201 16.52 4.37 7.10
CA PRO A 201 16.34 3.66 8.35
C PRO A 201 15.28 4.29 9.28
N TYR A 202 15.17 5.62 9.31
CA TYR A 202 14.18 6.31 10.15
C TYR A 202 12.74 5.90 9.83
N ALA A 203 12.42 5.61 8.57
CA ALA A 203 11.10 5.14 8.18
C ALA A 203 10.75 3.79 8.83
N THR A 204 11.75 2.92 9.01
CA THR A 204 11.59 1.67 9.77
C THR A 204 11.36 1.93 11.26
N ILE A 205 12.03 2.95 11.82
CA ILE A 205 11.84 3.37 13.21
C ILE A 205 10.40 3.90 13.40
N LEU A 206 9.92 4.75 12.50
CA LEU A 206 8.53 5.23 12.48
C LEU A 206 7.50 4.09 12.37
N ALA A 207 7.85 2.99 11.73
CA ALA A 207 6.97 1.83 11.60
C ALA A 207 6.96 0.92 12.85
N ALA A 208 7.88 1.10 13.80
CA ALA A 208 7.97 0.27 15.00
C ALA A 208 6.72 0.39 15.90
N GLN A 209 6.04 1.54 15.88
CA GLN A 209 4.75 1.77 16.57
C GLN A 209 3.60 0.89 16.04
N PHE A 210 3.75 0.31 14.85
CA PHE A 210 2.74 -0.56 14.23
C PHE A 210 3.20 -2.00 14.05
N SER A 211 4.48 -2.21 13.73
CA SER A 211 5.07 -3.50 13.35
C SER A 211 6.46 -3.68 14.01
N PRO A 212 6.53 -3.77 15.35
CA PRO A 212 7.80 -3.71 16.08
C PRO A 212 8.73 -4.87 15.75
N ARG A 213 8.20 -6.09 15.55
CA ARG A 213 8.99 -7.28 15.24
C ARG A 213 9.68 -7.15 13.88
N GLU A 214 8.92 -6.76 12.86
CA GLU A 214 9.42 -6.55 11.50
C GLU A 214 10.42 -5.39 11.45
N ALA A 215 10.17 -4.32 12.22
CA ALA A 215 11.07 -3.18 12.32
C ALA A 215 12.44 -3.59 12.90
N VAL A 216 12.46 -4.33 14.01
CA VAL A 216 13.71 -4.84 14.61
C VAL A 216 14.50 -5.71 13.63
N GLN A 217 13.83 -6.63 12.94
CA GLN A 217 14.48 -7.50 11.94
C GLN A 217 15.09 -6.69 10.79
N ASN A 218 14.38 -5.66 10.32
CA ASN A 218 14.86 -4.81 9.24
C ASN A 218 16.01 -3.91 9.68
N LEU A 219 15.96 -3.34 10.89
CA LEU A 219 17.06 -2.55 11.45
C LEU A 219 18.32 -3.41 11.69
N GLN A 220 18.18 -4.67 12.09
CA GLN A 220 19.31 -5.61 12.16
C GLN A 220 19.93 -5.85 10.79
N ARG A 221 19.11 -6.01 9.76
CA ARG A 221 19.57 -6.16 8.37
C ARG A 221 20.28 -4.89 7.88
N LEU A 222 19.71 -3.71 8.12
CA LEU A 222 20.32 -2.42 7.80
C LEU A 222 21.66 -2.24 8.52
N ARG A 223 21.75 -2.62 9.79
CA ARG A 223 23.00 -2.61 10.55
C ARG A 223 24.05 -3.53 9.93
N SER A 224 23.68 -4.73 9.49
CA SER A 224 24.61 -5.70 8.89
C SER A 224 25.26 -5.22 7.59
N ILE A 225 24.62 -4.27 6.90
CA ILE A 225 25.13 -3.65 5.66
C ILE A 225 25.77 -2.27 5.92
N GLY A 226 26.12 -1.97 7.18
CA GLY A 226 26.87 -0.76 7.53
C GLY A 226 26.04 0.52 7.67
N ALA A 227 24.70 0.44 7.69
CA ALA A 227 23.85 1.62 7.83
C ALA A 227 23.90 2.26 9.23
N LEU A 228 24.48 1.59 10.24
CA LEU A 228 24.62 2.11 11.59
C LEU A 228 25.98 2.76 11.78
N GLY A 229 25.99 4.07 12.00
CA GLY A 229 27.18 4.86 12.29
C GLY A 229 27.31 5.26 13.76
N ARG A 230 28.22 6.19 14.04
CA ARG A 230 28.54 6.68 15.39
C ARG A 230 27.35 7.33 16.11
N HIS A 231 26.48 8.02 15.38
CA HIS A 231 25.38 8.80 15.94
C HIS A 231 24.00 8.13 15.74
N GLY A 232 24.00 6.82 15.49
CA GLY A 232 22.80 6.08 15.11
C GLY A 232 22.82 5.72 13.64
N PHE A 233 21.66 5.43 13.07
CA PHE A 233 21.57 5.08 11.66
C PHE A 233 21.87 6.31 10.81
N TYR A 234 22.63 6.09 9.73
CA TYR A 234 22.78 7.06 8.67
C TYR A 234 21.44 7.32 7.96
N ASP A 235 21.36 8.43 7.24
CA ASP A 235 20.11 8.90 6.63
C ASP A 235 19.50 7.88 5.67
N ALA A 236 20.35 7.23 4.86
CA ALA A 236 19.90 6.27 3.87
C ALA A 236 20.96 5.25 3.44
N VAL A 237 20.47 4.21 2.76
CA VAL A 237 21.24 3.29 1.93
C VAL A 237 20.63 3.31 0.52
N ASP A 238 21.44 3.66 -0.49
CA ASP A 238 21.02 3.73 -1.89
C ASP A 238 21.37 2.42 -2.60
N PHE A 239 20.35 1.73 -3.12
CA PHE A 239 20.43 0.49 -3.91
C PHE A 239 20.17 0.74 -5.40
N THR A 240 20.20 1.99 -5.85
CA THR A 240 19.90 2.33 -7.24
C THR A 240 21.10 2.01 -8.13
N PRO A 241 21.00 1.07 -9.10
CA PRO A 241 22.17 0.54 -9.81
C PRO A 241 23.06 1.61 -10.46
N GLN A 242 22.46 2.68 -10.99
CA GLN A 242 23.19 3.78 -11.64
C GLN A 242 23.97 4.68 -10.66
N ARG A 243 23.76 4.53 -9.35
CA ARG A 243 24.39 5.34 -8.30
C ARG A 243 25.19 4.51 -7.31
N VAL A 244 25.38 3.22 -7.57
CA VAL A 244 26.18 2.36 -6.71
C VAL A 244 27.58 2.18 -7.33
N PRO A 245 28.68 2.23 -6.55
CA PRO A 245 30.02 1.95 -7.04
C PRO A 245 30.14 0.57 -7.67
N GLU A 246 31.07 0.41 -8.62
CA GLU A 246 31.35 -0.89 -9.22
C GLU A 246 31.81 -1.90 -8.15
N GLY A 247 31.25 -3.12 -8.20
CA GLY A 247 31.57 -4.20 -7.27
C GLY A 247 30.76 -4.20 -5.96
N THR A 248 29.84 -3.25 -5.76
CA THR A 248 28.87 -3.29 -4.64
C THR A 248 27.43 -3.27 -5.15
N ASP A 249 26.48 -3.65 -4.30
CA ASP A 249 25.04 -3.64 -4.58
C ASP A 249 24.31 -2.47 -3.89
N HIS A 250 25.01 -1.72 -3.04
CA HIS A 250 24.51 -0.54 -2.36
C HIS A 250 25.62 0.47 -2.02
N ALA A 251 25.20 1.69 -1.67
CA ALA A 251 26.04 2.73 -1.10
C ALA A 251 25.38 3.31 0.16
N VAL A 252 26.12 3.35 1.28
CA VAL A 252 25.65 3.99 2.51
C VAL A 252 25.83 5.50 2.39
N VAL A 253 24.75 6.25 2.59
CA VAL A 253 24.76 7.72 2.54
C VAL A 253 25.16 8.23 3.92
N GLN A 254 26.46 8.46 4.12
CA GLN A 254 27.06 8.74 5.44
C GLN A 254 26.77 10.17 5.98
N ASN A 255 25.53 10.62 5.95
CA ASN A 255 25.05 11.83 6.60
C ASN A 255 24.01 11.50 7.68
N TYR A 256 23.70 12.49 8.50
CA TYR A 256 22.60 12.44 9.48
C TYR A 256 21.71 13.65 9.25
N MET A 257 20.40 13.41 9.19
CA MET A 257 19.41 14.49 9.14
C MET A 257 18.73 14.62 10.50
N ALA A 258 18.74 15.82 11.08
CA ALA A 258 18.15 16.07 12.39
C ALA A 258 16.66 15.69 12.44
N HIS A 259 15.91 16.00 11.38
CA HIS A 259 14.48 15.69 11.27
C HIS A 259 14.18 14.18 11.06
N HIS A 260 15.20 13.37 10.77
CA HIS A 260 15.09 11.90 10.70
C HIS A 260 15.59 11.20 11.97
N SER A 261 16.26 11.93 12.86
CA SER A 261 16.89 11.38 14.07
C SER A 261 16.12 11.69 15.36
N GLY A 262 15.10 12.57 15.29
CA GLY A 262 14.29 13.04 16.41
C GLY A 262 13.15 12.12 16.81
#